data_AF-A0A8S9WXQ7-F1
#
_entry.id   AF-A0A8S9WXQ7-F1
#
_cell.length_a   1.000
_cell.length_b   1.000
_cell.length_c   1.000
_cell.angle_alpha   90.00
_cell.angle_beta   90.00
_cell.angle_gamma   90.00
#
_symmetry.space_group_name_H-M   'P 1'
#
loop_
_entity.id
_entity.type
_entity.pdbx_description
1 polymer ?
#
loop_
_entity_poly.entity_id
_entity_poly.type
_entity_poly.pdbx_seq_one_letter_code
_entity_poly.pdbx_strand_id
1 'polypeptide(L)'
;MQGVSSASNRSSDFTKETDDLNCHCLPACSEIEYDADYVSQERNWPDYDFTTDETTNLKTSRNDTLYMSLKLSYRMKFILAVNRETASDFIDFVANVGGLLSLFTGFSILSLVEIFYFMSFKRRKMNKFQRQPNQMTNFYMKNVLF
;
A
#
# COMPACT_ATOMS: atom_id res chain seq x y z
N MET A 1 11.59 10.75 -39.94
CA MET A 1 13.06 10.73 -40.09
C MET A 1 13.68 10.88 -38.71
N GLN A 2 14.52 9.92 -38.30
CA GLN A 2 15.42 9.98 -37.12
C GLN A 2 16.33 11.22 -37.27
N GLY A 3 16.90 11.92 -36.29
CA GLY A 3 17.17 11.72 -34.87
C GLY A 3 18.53 12.40 -34.61
N VAL A 4 18.70 13.25 -33.59
CA VAL A 4 20.03 13.64 -33.07
C VAL A 4 19.92 13.91 -31.57
N SER A 5 20.61 13.08 -30.79
CA SER A 5 20.88 13.25 -29.36
C SER A 5 22.17 14.07 -29.21
N SER A 6 22.12 15.17 -28.46
CA SER A 6 23.33 15.94 -28.09
C SER A 6 23.74 15.60 -26.67
N ALA A 7 24.90 14.96 -26.55
CA ALA A 7 25.61 14.73 -25.30
C ALA A 7 26.10 16.05 -24.70
N SER A 8 25.88 16.26 -23.41
CA SER A 8 26.55 17.31 -22.63
C SER A 8 27.06 16.70 -21.32
N ASN A 9 28.36 16.45 -21.29
CA ASN A 9 29.11 16.02 -20.12
C ASN A 9 29.36 17.22 -19.21
N ARG A 10 28.91 17.17 -17.96
CA ARG A 10 29.44 18.03 -16.89
C ARG A 10 29.55 17.23 -15.60
N SER A 11 30.77 16.80 -15.31
CA SER A 11 31.18 16.18 -14.04
C SER A 11 32.05 17.18 -13.28
N SER A 12 31.59 17.57 -12.09
CA SER A 12 32.39 17.94 -10.92
C SER A 12 31.38 18.21 -9.79
N ASP A 13 31.03 17.27 -8.93
CA ASP A 13 31.84 16.69 -7.84
C ASP A 13 31.17 17.08 -6.51
N PHE A 14 30.31 16.18 -6.01
CA PHE A 14 30.14 15.94 -4.58
C PHE A 14 29.73 14.47 -4.43
N THR A 15 30.72 13.67 -4.01
CA THR A 15 30.64 12.29 -3.51
C THR A 15 30.02 11.21 -4.41
N LYS A 16 30.88 10.63 -5.27
CA LYS A 16 30.81 9.21 -5.63
C LYS A 16 32.12 8.52 -5.25
N GLU A 17 32.24 8.13 -3.97
CA GLU A 17 33.10 7.00 -3.57
C GLU A 17 32.59 6.43 -2.24
N THR A 18 32.36 5.11 -2.23
CA THR A 18 31.79 4.25 -1.17
C THR A 18 30.37 4.64 -0.72
N ASP A 19 29.33 3.87 -1.02
CA ASP A 19 29.26 2.45 -0.73
C ASP A 19 28.44 1.67 -1.76
N ASP A 20 28.82 0.41 -1.95
CA ASP A 20 27.92 -0.75 -2.02
C ASP A 20 26.96 -0.77 -0.78
N LEU A 21 26.26 0.34 -0.52
CA LEU A 21 25.15 0.39 0.40
C LEU A 21 24.03 -0.29 -0.38
N ASN A 22 23.85 -1.57 -0.10
CA ASN A 22 22.74 -2.39 -0.55
C ASN A 22 21.43 -1.83 0.03
N CYS A 23 21.03 -0.65 -0.42
CA CYS A 23 19.86 0.07 0.03
C CYS A 23 18.65 -0.51 -0.71
N HIS A 24 18.00 -1.47 -0.08
CA HIS A 24 16.65 -1.91 -0.45
C HIS A 24 15.65 -0.86 0.05
N CYS A 25 15.51 0.25 -0.68
CA CYS A 25 14.46 1.22 -0.39
C CYS A 25 13.11 0.62 -0.78
N LEU A 26 12.26 0.36 0.21
CA LEU A 26 10.87 0.01 -0.04
C LEU A 26 10.10 1.25 -0.54
N PRO A 27 9.11 1.08 -1.43
CA PRO A 27 8.28 2.19 -1.89
C PRO A 27 7.47 2.77 -0.72
N ALA A 28 7.16 4.07 -0.82
CA ALA A 28 6.27 4.71 0.12
C ALA A 28 4.84 4.12 0.01
N CYS A 29 4.12 4.08 1.14
CA CYS A 29 2.72 3.62 1.15
C CYS A 29 1.75 4.66 0.56
N SER A 30 2.16 5.93 0.52
CA SER A 30 1.42 7.03 -0.09
C SER A 30 2.41 7.89 -0.86
N GLU A 31 2.13 8.08 -2.14
CA GLU A 31 2.92 8.89 -3.05
C GLU A 31 1.99 9.71 -3.94
N ILE A 32 2.41 10.93 -4.28
CA ILE A 32 1.69 11.82 -5.18
C ILE A 32 2.59 12.04 -6.40
N GLU A 33 2.15 11.55 -7.55
CA GLU A 33 2.85 11.68 -8.82
C GLU A 33 2.17 12.76 -9.69
N TYR A 34 2.96 13.62 -10.31
CA TYR A 34 2.47 14.70 -11.19
C TYR A 34 3.02 14.54 -12.60
N ASP A 35 2.14 14.22 -13.54
CA ASP A 35 2.47 14.25 -14.96
C ASP A 35 2.53 15.71 -15.46
N ALA A 36 3.71 16.15 -15.88
CA ALA A 36 3.94 17.51 -16.36
C ALA A 36 4.12 17.54 -17.88
N ASP A 37 3.15 18.15 -18.58
CA ASP A 37 3.26 18.50 -19.99
C ASP A 37 3.76 19.95 -20.13
N TYR A 38 4.75 20.20 -20.99
CA TYR A 38 5.27 21.54 -21.25
C TYR A 38 4.96 22.01 -22.67
N VAL A 39 4.62 23.29 -22.82
CA VAL A 39 4.42 23.94 -24.11
C VAL A 39 5.18 25.26 -24.11
N SER A 40 6.16 25.38 -25.00
CA SER A 40 6.85 26.64 -25.26
C SER A 40 6.17 27.37 -26.42
N GLN A 41 5.80 28.62 -26.20
CA GLN A 41 5.35 29.51 -27.28
C GLN A 41 6.20 30.76 -27.31
N GLU A 42 6.50 31.22 -28.52
CA GLU A 42 7.11 32.52 -28.71
C GLU A 42 6.16 33.62 -28.24
N ARG A 43 6.78 34.60 -27.61
CA ARG A 43 6.14 35.69 -26.93
C ARG A 43 5.58 36.69 -27.96
N ASN A 44 4.27 36.67 -28.22
CA ASN A 44 3.61 37.59 -29.17
C ASN A 44 2.64 38.60 -28.51
N TRP A 45 2.89 39.02 -27.25
CA TRP A 45 2.14 40.16 -26.69
C TRP A 45 2.64 41.46 -27.33
N PRO A 46 1.78 42.46 -27.53
CA PRO A 46 2.24 43.80 -27.84
C PRO A 46 3.21 44.23 -26.75
N ASP A 47 4.30 44.91 -27.13
CA ASP A 47 5.34 45.45 -26.26
C ASP A 47 4.66 46.29 -25.14
N TYR A 48 4.28 45.65 -24.03
CA TYR A 48 3.74 46.34 -22.86
C TYR A 48 4.94 47.00 -22.19
N ASP A 49 5.05 48.27 -22.52
CA ASP A 49 6.06 49.17 -22.06
C ASP A 49 5.93 49.36 -20.54
N PHE A 50 6.78 48.64 -19.79
CA PHE A 50 6.89 48.78 -18.35
C PHE A 50 7.44 50.16 -17.94
N THR A 51 7.77 51.05 -18.90
CA THR A 51 8.30 52.40 -18.61
C THR A 51 7.24 53.45 -18.26
N THR A 52 5.95 53.09 -18.21
CA THR A 52 4.90 53.99 -17.69
C THR A 52 4.72 53.93 -16.17
N ASP A 53 5.70 53.42 -15.43
CA ASP A 53 5.86 53.81 -14.02
C ASP A 53 6.77 55.03 -13.95
N GLU A 54 6.16 56.22 -14.00
CA GLU A 54 6.78 57.56 -13.85
C GLU A 54 7.63 57.72 -12.57
N THR A 55 7.74 56.68 -11.73
CA THR A 55 8.45 56.71 -10.46
C THR A 55 9.90 56.25 -10.54
N THR A 56 10.34 55.57 -11.61
CA THR A 56 11.74 55.12 -11.73
C THR A 56 12.41 55.65 -12.99
N ASN A 57 13.27 56.65 -12.82
CA ASN A 57 14.15 57.23 -13.85
C ASN A 57 15.27 56.25 -14.28
N LEU A 58 14.94 54.99 -14.53
CA LEU A 58 15.87 53.99 -15.03
C LEU A 58 15.71 53.91 -16.54
N LYS A 59 16.41 54.78 -17.26
CA LYS A 59 16.71 54.60 -18.69
C LYS A 59 17.65 53.40 -18.83
N THR A 60 17.14 52.19 -18.66
CA THR A 60 17.87 50.97 -18.99
C THR A 60 17.78 50.73 -20.49
N SER A 61 18.94 50.54 -21.11
CA SER A 61 19.10 50.32 -22.54
C SER A 61 18.18 49.20 -23.03
N ARG A 62 17.49 49.46 -24.14
CA ARG A 62 16.39 48.67 -24.74
C ARG A 62 16.74 47.24 -25.15
N ASN A 63 17.97 46.76 -24.95
CA ASN A 63 18.50 45.60 -25.67
C ASN A 63 18.98 44.40 -24.83
N ASP A 64 19.04 44.49 -23.49
CA ASP A 64 19.75 43.44 -22.69
C ASP A 64 18.88 42.64 -21.70
N THR A 65 17.57 42.87 -21.63
CA THR A 65 16.71 42.14 -20.69
C THR A 65 15.98 40.98 -21.37
N LEU A 66 16.50 39.76 -21.21
CA LEU A 66 15.82 38.52 -21.58
C LEU A 66 14.77 38.17 -20.52
N TYR A 67 13.48 38.26 -20.88
CA TYR A 67 12.38 37.93 -19.98
C TYR A 67 11.74 36.58 -20.34
N MET A 68 11.70 35.65 -19.39
CA MET A 68 10.98 34.38 -19.50
C MET A 68 9.68 34.44 -18.68
N SER A 69 8.54 34.08 -19.29
CA SER A 69 7.27 33.92 -18.56
C SER A 69 6.95 32.44 -18.43
N LEU A 70 6.70 31.99 -17.20
CA LEU A 70 6.31 30.62 -16.90
C LEU A 70 4.90 30.63 -16.32
N LYS A 71 3.97 29.95 -16.99
CA LYS A 71 2.62 29.74 -16.49
C LYS A 71 2.42 28.27 -16.11
N LEU A 72 2.26 28.02 -14.81
CA LEU A 72 1.90 26.71 -14.28
C LEU A 72 0.37 26.62 -14.16
N SER A 73 -0.24 25.57 -14.68
CA SER A 73 -1.69 25.34 -14.55
C SER A 73 -1.98 23.84 -14.53
N TYR A 74 -2.86 23.41 -13.63
CA TYR A 74 -3.30 22.02 -13.58
C TYR A 74 -4.17 21.68 -14.80
N ARG A 75 -3.89 20.53 -15.43
CA ARG A 75 -4.66 20.04 -16.57
C ARG A 75 -6.09 19.65 -16.17
N MET A 76 -6.27 19.11 -14.98
CA MET A 76 -7.56 18.69 -14.42
C MET A 76 -7.76 19.32 -13.05
N LYS A 77 -9.03 19.49 -12.64
CA LYS A 77 -9.41 20.06 -11.34
C LYS A 77 -9.55 19.01 -10.23
N PHE A 78 -9.36 17.74 -10.55
CA PHE A 78 -9.47 16.61 -9.62
C PHE A 78 -8.20 15.78 -9.65
N ILE A 79 -7.96 15.06 -8.54
CA ILE A 79 -6.80 14.19 -8.35
C ILE A 79 -7.26 12.75 -8.53
N LEU A 80 -6.51 11.96 -9.31
CA LEU A 80 -6.72 10.52 -9.44
C LEU A 80 -6.03 9.83 -8.26
N ALA A 81 -6.82 9.25 -7.36
CA ALA A 81 -6.30 8.48 -6.23
C ALA A 81 -6.41 6.97 -6.54
N VAL A 82 -5.28 6.26 -6.49
CA VAL A 82 -5.23 4.80 -6.65
C VAL A 82 -4.83 4.19 -5.31
N ASN A 83 -5.76 3.47 -4.69
CA ASN A 83 -5.51 2.76 -3.44
C ASN A 83 -5.44 1.25 -3.73
N ARG A 84 -4.56 0.55 -3.03
CA ARG A 84 -4.49 -0.92 -3.06
C ARG A 84 -5.26 -1.46 -1.86
N GLU A 85 -6.32 -2.21 -2.15
CA GLU A 85 -7.09 -2.94 -1.14
C GLU A 85 -6.67 -4.41 -1.18
N THR A 86 -6.74 -5.09 -0.03
CA THR A 86 -6.43 -6.52 0.06
C THR A 86 -7.47 -7.31 -0.73
N ALA A 87 -7.05 -8.03 -1.77
CA ALA A 87 -7.95 -8.68 -2.72
C ALA A 87 -8.65 -9.94 -2.17
N SER A 88 -8.30 -10.39 -0.96
CA SER A 88 -8.99 -11.47 -0.29
C SER A 88 -8.58 -11.51 1.17
N ASP A 89 -9.51 -11.22 2.06
CA ASP A 89 -9.35 -11.45 3.48
C ASP A 89 -9.97 -12.80 3.89
N PHE A 90 -9.59 -13.28 5.08
CA PHE A 90 -10.22 -14.46 5.69
C PHE A 90 -11.75 -14.34 5.76
N ILE A 91 -12.25 -13.11 5.84
CA ILE A 91 -13.68 -12.81 5.83
C ILE A 91 -14.33 -13.24 4.51
N ASP A 92 -13.68 -13.02 3.37
CA ASP A 92 -14.20 -13.41 2.05
C ASP A 92 -14.26 -14.94 1.90
N PHE A 93 -13.25 -15.63 2.46
CA PHE A 93 -13.25 -17.09 2.50
C PHE A 93 -14.41 -17.63 3.36
N VAL A 94 -14.60 -17.07 4.56
CA VAL A 94 -15.69 -17.46 5.46
C VAL A 94 -17.06 -17.12 4.87
N ALA A 95 -17.19 -15.98 4.17
CA ALA A 95 -18.42 -15.58 3.50
C ALA A 95 -18.80 -16.56 2.38
N ASN A 96 -17.84 -16.94 1.54
CA ASN A 96 -18.07 -17.89 0.44
C ASN A 96 -18.43 -19.29 0.96
N VAL A 97 -17.69 -19.79 1.96
CA VAL A 97 -17.96 -21.12 2.55
C VAL A 97 -19.26 -21.10 3.35
N GLY A 98 -19.48 -20.09 4.18
CA GLY A 98 -20.68 -19.96 5.01
C GLY A 98 -21.97 -19.84 4.19
N GLY A 99 -21.93 -19.09 3.08
CA GLY A 99 -23.06 -18.97 2.16
C GLY A 99 -23.43 -20.31 1.49
N LEU A 100 -22.43 -21.04 1.00
CA LEU A 100 -22.65 -22.34 0.35
C LEU A 100 -23.09 -23.42 1.34
N LEU A 101 -22.50 -23.45 2.54
CA LEU A 101 -22.89 -24.40 3.58
C LEU A 101 -24.33 -24.16 4.03
N SER A 102 -24.73 -22.91 4.25
CA SER A 102 -26.11 -22.55 4.61
C SER A 102 -27.10 -23.00 3.53
N LEU A 103 -26.75 -22.81 2.25
CA LEU A 103 -27.63 -23.13 1.12
C LEU A 103 -27.80 -24.64 0.88
N PHE A 104 -26.71 -25.42 0.91
CA PHE A 104 -26.76 -26.84 0.55
C PHE A 104 -27.04 -27.78 1.72
N THR A 105 -26.65 -27.41 2.94
CA THR A 105 -26.80 -28.31 4.11
C THR A 105 -27.90 -27.88 5.07
N GLY A 106 -28.50 -26.69 4.89
CA GLY A 106 -29.45 -26.11 5.86
C GLY A 106 -28.85 -26.00 7.27
N PHE A 107 -27.53 -26.05 7.35
CA PHE A 107 -26.80 -26.27 8.57
C PHE A 107 -26.67 -24.93 9.29
N SER A 108 -27.51 -24.73 10.31
CA SER A 108 -27.50 -23.54 11.15
C SER A 108 -26.36 -23.62 12.17
N ILE A 109 -25.86 -22.45 12.60
CA ILE A 109 -24.83 -22.33 13.66
C ILE A 109 -25.25 -23.09 14.92
N LEU A 110 -26.56 -23.18 15.20
CA LEU A 110 -27.11 -23.95 16.33
C LEU A 110 -26.75 -25.45 16.25
N SER A 111 -26.81 -26.05 15.06
CA SER A 111 -26.42 -27.45 14.85
C SER A 111 -24.90 -27.65 14.97
N LEU A 112 -24.08 -26.66 14.60
CA LEU A 112 -22.62 -26.67 14.78
C LEU A 112 -22.27 -26.66 16.26
N VAL A 113 -22.92 -25.79 17.03
CA VAL A 113 -22.73 -25.69 18.47
C VAL A 113 -23.10 -27.01 19.16
N GLU A 114 -24.19 -27.65 18.76
CA GLU A 114 -24.61 -28.95 19.33
C GLU A 114 -23.60 -30.07 19.03
N ILE A 115 -23.12 -30.17 17.80
CA ILE A 115 -22.07 -31.14 17.41
C ILE A 115 -20.78 -30.87 18.17
N PHE A 116 -20.35 -29.61 18.29
CA PHE A 116 -19.16 -29.24 19.05
C PHE A 116 -19.31 -29.53 20.54
N TYR A 117 -20.49 -29.31 21.11
CA TYR A 117 -20.80 -29.65 22.49
C TYR A 117 -20.68 -31.15 22.72
N PHE A 118 -21.32 -31.97 21.87
CA PHE A 118 -21.29 -33.42 22.00
C PHE A 118 -19.88 -33.99 21.78
N MET A 119 -19.15 -33.50 20.78
CA MET A 119 -17.77 -33.90 20.49
C MET A 119 -16.80 -33.54 21.62
N SER A 120 -16.88 -32.31 22.14
CA SER A 120 -16.00 -31.84 23.23
C SER A 120 -16.31 -32.54 24.55
N PHE A 121 -17.59 -32.73 24.87
CA PHE A 121 -18.01 -33.46 26.06
C PHE A 121 -17.61 -34.93 25.98
N LYS A 122 -17.80 -35.60 24.83
CA LYS A 122 -17.41 -37.00 24.62
C LYS A 122 -15.89 -37.19 24.67
N ARG A 123 -15.10 -36.30 24.06
CA ARG A 123 -13.62 -36.30 24.19
C ARG A 123 -13.18 -36.12 25.64
N ARG A 124 -13.78 -35.19 26.38
CA ARG A 124 -13.46 -35.00 27.82
C ARG A 124 -13.82 -36.23 28.65
N LYS A 125 -14.94 -36.89 28.35
CA LYS A 125 -15.36 -38.12 29.03
C LYS A 125 -14.42 -39.29 28.73
N MET A 126 -14.00 -39.49 27.48
CA MET A 126 -12.99 -40.50 27.10
C MET A 126 -11.61 -40.19 27.70
N ASN A 127 -11.17 -38.94 27.72
CA ASN A 127 -9.92 -38.55 28.38
C ASN A 127 -9.96 -38.75 29.91
N LYS A 128 -11.14 -38.62 30.54
CA LYS A 128 -11.34 -38.98 31.96
C LYS A 128 -11.41 -40.49 32.18
N PHE A 129 -11.98 -41.25 31.24
CA PHE A 129 -12.04 -42.72 31.32
C PHE A 129 -10.66 -43.37 31.15
N GLN A 130 -9.82 -42.86 30.25
CA GLN A 130 -8.42 -43.30 30.11
C GLN A 130 -7.55 -42.98 31.35
N ARG A 131 -7.98 -42.07 32.24
CA ARG A 131 -7.33 -41.83 33.54
C ARG A 131 -7.78 -42.79 34.65
N GLN A 132 -8.81 -43.61 34.45
CA GLN A 132 -9.36 -44.54 35.47
C GLN A 132 -8.99 -46.05 35.37
N PRO A 133 -7.98 -46.55 34.63
CA PRO A 133 -7.59 -47.96 34.75
C PRO A 133 -6.68 -48.28 35.96
N ASN A 134 -6.16 -47.29 36.69
CA ASN A 134 -5.10 -47.53 37.70
C ASN A 134 -5.59 -47.64 39.16
N GLN A 135 -6.88 -47.41 39.44
CA GLN A 135 -7.40 -47.52 40.81
C GLN A 135 -8.00 -48.91 41.13
N MET A 136 -8.47 -49.65 40.12
CA MET A 136 -9.02 -51.00 40.34
C MET A 136 -7.93 -52.08 40.49
N THR A 137 -6.78 -51.94 39.84
CA THR A 137 -5.66 -52.89 39.96
C THR A 137 -4.96 -52.82 41.32
N ASN A 138 -4.86 -51.63 41.92
CA ASN A 138 -4.29 -51.45 43.25
C ASN A 138 -5.13 -52.09 44.36
N PHE A 139 -6.46 -52.18 44.21
CA PHE A 139 -7.32 -52.80 45.22
C PHE A 139 -7.26 -54.34 45.15
N TYR A 140 -7.12 -54.91 43.95
CA TYR A 140 -6.97 -56.36 43.76
C TYR A 140 -5.60 -56.88 44.19
N MET A 141 -4.50 -56.13 43.95
CA MET A 141 -3.18 -56.53 44.46
C MET A 141 -3.04 -56.37 45.98
N LYS A 142 -3.76 -55.45 46.60
CA LYS A 142 -3.72 -55.26 48.06
C LYS A 142 -4.45 -56.36 48.84
N ASN A 143 -5.43 -57.03 48.24
CA ASN A 143 -6.17 -58.15 48.85
C ASN A 143 -5.60 -59.55 48.55
N VAL A 144 -4.58 -59.67 47.70
CA VAL A 144 -3.87 -60.94 47.42
C VAL A 144 -2.60 -61.07 48.26
N LEU A 145 -2.13 -59.98 48.87
CA LEU A 145 -0.88 -59.90 49.64
C LEU A 145 -1.09 -59.99 51.17
N PHE A 146 -2.25 -60.45 51.62
CA PHE A 146 -2.56 -60.77 53.02
C PHE A 146 -3.29 -62.10 53.13
#